data_AF-A0A371INJ7-F1
#
_entry.id   AF-A0A371INJ7-F1
#
_cell.length_a   1.000
_cell.length_b   1.000
_cell.length_c   1.000
_cell.angle_alpha   90.00
_cell.angle_beta   90.00
_cell.angle_gamma   90.00
#
_symmetry.space_group_name_H-M   'P 1'
#
loop_
_entity.id
_entity.type
_entity.pdbx_description
1 polymer ?
#
loop_
_entity_poly.entity_id
_entity_poly.type
_entity_poly.pdbx_seq_one_letter_code
_entity_poly.pdbx_strand_id
1 'polypeptide(L)'
;MKAKIEKIDNLSEFSKLEVLGNFPYKIWNTRPSTPLTDEKCVDCKICAKTCPTEAIDLEDVTKIDAEKCIKCSSCVQKCPVKAKHIVTEDIENIRKMLIANFADIRKEPELFI
;
A
#
# COMPACT_ATOMS: atom_id res chain seq x y z
N MET A 1 -11.06 15.69 -20.38
CA MET A 1 -10.46 14.44 -20.89
C MET A 1 -11.24 13.87 -22.08
N LYS A 2 -12.57 13.63 -21.97
CA LYS A 2 -13.42 13.16 -23.09
C LYS A 2 -13.24 13.89 -24.44
N ALA A 3 -13.34 15.22 -24.44
CA ALA A 3 -13.22 16.02 -25.68
C ALA A 3 -11.83 15.98 -26.35
N LYS A 4 -10.78 15.53 -25.66
CA LYS A 4 -9.46 15.28 -26.25
C LYS A 4 -9.37 13.87 -26.85
N ILE A 5 -10.10 12.92 -26.28
CA ILE A 5 -10.16 11.52 -26.75
C ILE A 5 -10.99 11.42 -28.02
N GLU A 6 -12.09 12.17 -28.10
CA GLU A 6 -12.99 12.21 -29.28
C GLU A 6 -12.34 12.79 -30.55
N LYS A 7 -11.15 13.40 -30.44
CA LYS A 7 -10.39 13.98 -31.58
C LYS A 7 -9.26 13.09 -32.08
N ILE A 8 -9.11 11.91 -31.50
CA ILE A 8 -8.06 10.96 -31.86
C ILE A 8 -8.72 9.90 -32.72
N ASP A 9 -8.47 9.97 -34.02
CA ASP A 9 -9.05 9.04 -34.98
C ASP A 9 -8.20 7.78 -35.17
N ASN A 10 -6.88 7.85 -34.85
CA ASN A 10 -5.97 6.74 -35.04
C ASN A 10 -4.83 6.70 -34.00
N LEU A 11 -4.57 5.51 -33.45
CA LEU A 11 -3.50 5.24 -32.48
C LEU A 11 -2.09 5.57 -33.02
N SER A 12 -1.91 5.55 -34.35
CA SER A 12 -0.66 5.89 -35.03
C SER A 12 -0.30 7.39 -35.00
N GLU A 13 -1.22 8.26 -34.57
CA GLU A 13 -0.95 9.68 -34.34
C GLU A 13 -0.08 9.93 -33.09
N PHE A 14 0.02 8.93 -32.20
CA PHE A 14 0.90 9.00 -31.04
C PHE A 14 2.28 8.46 -31.37
N SER A 15 3.31 9.24 -31.07
CA SER A 15 4.68 8.75 -31.02
C SER A 15 4.78 7.60 -30.01
N LYS A 16 5.51 6.54 -30.37
CA LYS A 16 5.80 5.42 -29.47
C LYS A 16 6.39 5.97 -28.17
N LEU A 17 5.69 5.78 -27.06
CA LEU A 17 6.15 6.20 -25.73
C LEU A 17 7.18 5.19 -25.21
N GLU A 18 8.41 5.65 -24.97
CA GLU A 18 9.45 4.84 -24.34
C GLU A 18 9.53 5.22 -22.86
N VAL A 19 8.91 4.40 -22.00
CA VAL A 19 8.91 4.62 -20.55
C VAL A 19 10.11 3.93 -19.94
N LEU A 20 10.94 4.69 -19.20
CA LEU A 20 12.05 4.13 -18.45
C LEU A 20 11.53 3.14 -17.40
N GLY A 21 12.09 1.93 -17.39
CA GLY A 21 11.68 0.89 -16.46
C GLY A 21 12.21 -0.49 -16.86
N ASN A 22 12.10 -1.45 -15.96
CA ASN A 22 12.47 -2.83 -16.26
C ASN A 22 11.27 -3.57 -16.84
N PHE A 23 11.40 -4.07 -18.06
CA PHE A 23 10.44 -4.93 -18.73
C PHE A 23 11.08 -6.29 -19.06
N PRO A 24 10.41 -7.43 -18.80
CA PRO A 24 9.08 -7.57 -18.19
C PRO A 24 9.08 -7.16 -16.70
N TYR A 25 7.91 -6.75 -16.21
CA TYR A 25 7.76 -6.41 -14.80
C TYR A 25 8.08 -7.63 -13.91
N LYS A 26 8.66 -7.37 -12.73
CA LYS A 26 8.97 -8.42 -11.75
C LYS A 26 7.67 -9.16 -11.36
N ILE A 27 7.74 -10.49 -11.33
CA ILE A 27 6.66 -11.32 -10.79
C ILE A 27 6.67 -11.16 -9.27
N TRP A 28 5.57 -10.66 -8.72
CA TRP A 28 5.43 -10.46 -7.28
C TRP A 28 4.82 -11.70 -6.63
N ASN A 29 5.55 -12.28 -5.68
CA ASN A 29 5.00 -13.31 -4.80
C ASN A 29 4.30 -12.63 -3.60
N THR A 30 3.20 -13.22 -3.16
CA THR A 30 2.44 -12.74 -2.00
C THR A 30 3.27 -12.92 -0.72
N ARG A 31 3.73 -11.82 -0.13
CA ARG A 31 4.25 -11.83 1.23
C ARG A 31 3.08 -11.73 2.21
N PRO A 32 2.85 -12.70 3.10
CA PRO A 32 1.84 -12.55 4.15
C PRO A 32 2.30 -11.43 5.09
N SER A 33 1.55 -10.33 5.12
CA SER A 33 1.84 -9.17 5.95
C SER A 33 0.56 -8.65 6.57
N THR A 34 -0.18 -9.56 7.23
CA THR A 34 -1.28 -9.16 8.09
C THR A 34 -0.71 -8.46 9.32
N PRO A 35 -1.39 -7.40 9.82
CA PRO A 35 -0.97 -6.73 11.05
C PRO A 35 -1.01 -7.68 12.26
N LEU A 36 0.01 -7.60 13.10
CA LEU A 36 0.03 -8.26 14.40
C LEU A 36 -0.58 -7.35 15.47
N THR A 37 -1.00 -7.96 16.57
CA THR A 37 -1.55 -7.27 17.74
C THR A 37 -0.69 -7.61 18.94
N ASP A 38 -0.13 -6.60 19.60
CA ASP A 38 0.59 -6.78 20.86
C ASP A 38 -0.33 -6.71 22.09
N GLU A 39 0.26 -6.94 23.26
CA GLU A 39 -0.38 -6.93 24.57
C GLU A 39 -0.92 -5.57 25.02
N LYS A 40 -0.58 -4.45 24.35
CA LYS A 40 -1.11 -3.12 24.67
C LYS A 40 -2.54 -2.94 24.17
N CYS A 41 -3.07 -3.91 23.43
CA CYS A 41 -4.43 -3.84 22.91
C CYS A 41 -5.45 -3.77 24.05
N VAL A 42 -6.21 -2.67 24.09
CA VAL A 42 -7.31 -2.46 25.05
C VAL A 42 -8.67 -2.81 24.46
N ASP A 43 -8.69 -3.56 23.36
CA ASP A 43 -9.90 -4.03 22.69
C ASP A 43 -10.94 -2.95 22.34
N CYS A 44 -10.50 -1.73 22.02
CA CYS A 44 -11.37 -0.58 21.72
C CYS A 44 -12.18 -0.68 20.41
N LYS A 45 -11.98 -1.74 19.61
CA LYS A 45 -12.66 -2.03 18.34
C LYS A 45 -12.49 -1.01 17.20
N ILE A 46 -11.70 0.05 17.38
CA ILE A 46 -11.44 1.07 16.35
C ILE A 46 -10.84 0.45 15.08
N CYS A 47 -9.91 -0.49 15.24
CA CYS A 47 -9.26 -1.16 14.10
C CYS A 47 -10.26 -1.96 13.24
N ALA A 48 -11.20 -2.67 13.86
CA ALA A 48 -12.26 -3.38 13.15
C ALA A 48 -13.19 -2.42 12.42
N LYS A 49 -13.66 -1.35 13.10
CA LYS A 49 -14.56 -0.34 12.52
C LYS A 49 -13.93 0.44 11.35
N THR A 50 -12.62 0.63 11.34
CA THR A 50 -11.93 1.37 10.27
C THR A 50 -11.47 0.49 9.11
N CYS A 51 -11.61 -0.84 9.21
CA CYS A 51 -11.18 -1.77 8.19
C CYS A 51 -12.16 -1.72 7.00
N PRO A 52 -11.74 -1.27 5.81
CA PRO A 52 -12.65 -1.13 4.67
C PRO A 52 -13.12 -2.46 4.07
N THR A 53 -12.44 -3.57 4.40
CA THR A 53 -12.74 -4.92 3.90
C THR A 53 -13.26 -5.84 4.99
N GLU A 54 -13.53 -5.31 6.19
CA GLU A 54 -14.05 -6.09 7.33
C GLU A 54 -13.19 -7.34 7.64
N ALA A 55 -11.88 -7.23 7.43
CA ALA A 55 -10.94 -8.32 7.63
C ALA A 55 -10.62 -8.59 9.11
N ILE A 56 -11.03 -7.71 10.03
CA ILE A 56 -10.74 -7.82 11.46
C ILE A 56 -12.04 -8.15 12.17
N ASP A 57 -12.02 -9.21 12.99
CA ASP A 57 -13.18 -9.65 13.76
C ASP A 57 -13.56 -8.59 14.82
N LEU A 58 -14.87 -8.33 14.95
CA LEU A 58 -15.39 -7.30 15.84
C LEU A 58 -15.44 -7.78 17.31
N GLU A 59 -15.66 -9.09 17.52
CA GLU A 59 -15.69 -9.73 18.84
C GLU A 59 -14.27 -9.95 19.36
N ASP A 60 -13.33 -10.28 18.47
CA ASP A 60 -11.92 -10.49 18.81
C ASP A 60 -11.00 -9.79 17.81
N VAL A 61 -10.61 -8.56 18.14
CA VAL A 61 -9.79 -7.74 17.23
C VAL A 61 -8.40 -8.30 16.98
N THR A 62 -7.95 -9.33 17.71
CA THR A 62 -6.67 -10.00 17.46
C THR A 62 -6.74 -10.91 16.23
N LYS A 63 -7.94 -11.38 15.87
CA LYS A 63 -8.19 -12.22 14.70
C LYS A 63 -8.33 -11.38 13.44
N ILE A 64 -7.53 -11.72 12.43
CA ILE A 64 -7.53 -11.06 11.13
C ILE A 64 -7.60 -12.12 10.03
N ASP A 65 -8.58 -11.98 9.15
CA ASP A 65 -8.70 -12.72 7.90
C ASP A 65 -7.65 -12.22 6.90
N ALA A 66 -6.65 -13.07 6.64
CA ALA A 66 -5.54 -12.74 5.75
C ALA A 66 -5.96 -12.63 4.27
N GLU A 67 -7.03 -13.31 3.87
CA GLU A 67 -7.53 -13.29 2.49
C GLU A 67 -8.27 -11.98 2.19
N LYS A 68 -8.98 -11.44 3.19
CA LYS A 68 -9.66 -10.13 3.08
C LYS A 68 -8.73 -8.94 3.30
N CYS A 69 -7.55 -9.14 3.88
CA CYS A 69 -6.65 -8.06 4.22
C CYS A 69 -5.92 -7.49 2.99
N ILE A 70 -6.32 -6.29 2.56
CA ILE A 70 -5.67 -5.57 1.44
C ILE A 70 -4.41 -4.77 1.84
N LYS A 71 -3.93 -4.93 3.08
CA LYS A 71 -2.67 -4.32 3.57
C LYS A 71 -2.64 -2.78 3.51
N CYS A 72 -3.80 -2.13 3.63
CA CYS A 72 -3.90 -0.67 3.60
C CYS A 72 -3.32 0.05 4.84
N SER A 73 -2.96 -0.69 5.89
CA SER A 73 -2.39 -0.16 7.14
C SER A 73 -3.27 0.82 7.94
N SER A 74 -4.55 0.96 7.58
CA SER A 74 -5.51 1.82 8.30
C SER A 74 -5.63 1.46 9.79
N CYS A 75 -5.72 0.18 10.12
CA CYS A 75 -5.81 -0.29 11.51
C CYS A 75 -4.56 0.01 12.34
N VAL A 76 -3.36 0.00 11.73
CA VAL A 76 -2.09 0.36 12.35
C VAL A 76 -2.08 1.86 12.66
N GLN A 77 -2.42 2.68 11.66
CA GLN A 77 -2.44 4.14 11.79
C GLN A 77 -3.46 4.63 12.82
N LYS A 78 -4.64 4.02 12.86
CA LYS A 78 -5.77 4.45 13.72
C LYS A 78 -5.73 3.89 15.13
N CYS A 79 -4.82 2.96 15.45
CA CYS A 79 -4.74 2.39 16.78
C CYS A 79 -4.22 3.44 17.79
N PRO A 80 -5.04 3.87 18.77
CA PRO A 80 -4.65 4.95 19.69
C PRO A 80 -3.51 4.54 20.63
N VAL A 81 -3.45 3.25 20.97
CA VAL A 81 -2.42 2.65 21.85
C VAL A 81 -1.26 2.03 21.07
N LYS A 82 -1.26 2.17 19.73
CA LYS A 82 -0.23 1.61 18.83
C LYS A 82 0.02 0.11 18.98
N ALA A 83 -1.01 -0.65 19.36
CA ALA A 83 -0.93 -2.11 19.55
C ALA A 83 -0.91 -2.89 18.22
N LYS A 84 -1.39 -2.29 17.13
CA LYS A 84 -1.37 -2.87 15.78
C LYS A 84 -0.08 -2.48 15.06
N HIS A 85 0.64 -3.46 14.52
CA HIS A 85 1.90 -3.20 13.83
C HIS A 85 2.16 -4.22 12.71
N ILE A 86 2.87 -3.79 11.66
CA ILE A 86 3.37 -4.65 10.59
C ILE A 86 4.88 -4.57 10.67
N VAL A 87 5.50 -5.45 11.46
CA VAL A 87 6.95 -5.46 11.64
C VAL A 87 7.46 -6.80 11.15
N THR A 88 8.10 -6.77 9.99
CA THR A 88 8.94 -7.85 9.50
C THR A 88 10.32 -7.26 9.24
N GLU A 89 11.36 -8.08 9.36
CA GLU A 89 12.74 -7.67 9.06
C GLU A 89 12.87 -7.05 7.66
N ASP A 90 12.16 -7.63 6.70
CA ASP A 90 12.03 -7.12 5.33
C ASP A 90 11.54 -5.66 5.27
N ILE A 91 10.46 -5.35 5.98
CA ILE A 91 9.85 -4.02 5.95
C ILE A 91 10.78 -2.99 6.58
N GLU A 92 11.48 -3.35 7.65
CA GLU A 92 12.45 -2.45 8.29
C GLU A 92 13.66 -2.20 7.37
N ASN A 93 14.15 -3.23 6.69
CA ASN A 93 15.23 -3.09 5.71
C ASN A 93 14.82 -2.22 4.52
N ILE A 94 13.60 -2.39 4.01
CA ILE A 94 13.04 -1.54 2.96
C ILE A 94 12.93 -0.09 3.45
N ARG A 95 12.41 0.14 4.66
CA ARG A 95 12.30 1.47 5.25
C ARG A 95 13.68 2.15 5.34
N LYS A 96 14.70 1.46 5.87
CA LYS A 96 16.07 1.98 5.94
C LYS A 96 16.64 2.31 4.57
N MET A 97 16.47 1.41 3.60
CA MET A 97 16.90 1.61 2.22
C MET A 97 16.22 2.84 1.61
N LEU A 98 14.90 2.98 1.79
CA LEU A 98 14.15 4.11 1.23
C LEU A 98 14.58 5.44 1.84
N ILE A 99 14.79 5.48 3.15
CA ILE A 99 15.25 6.69 3.85
C ILE A 99 16.64 7.08 3.35
N ALA A 100 17.58 6.11 3.30
CA ALA A 100 18.96 6.38 2.91
C ALA A 100 19.11 6.86 1.46
N ASN A 101 18.22 6.44 0.56
CA ASN A 101 18.34 6.77 -0.87
C ASN A 101 17.38 7.86 -1.36
N PHE A 102 16.28 8.14 -0.63
CA PHE A 102 15.18 8.96 -1.15
C PHE A 102 14.53 9.92 -0.15
N ALA A 103 15.05 10.08 1.07
CA ALA A 103 14.43 10.98 2.06
C ALA A 103 14.67 12.48 1.80
N ASP A 104 15.81 12.83 1.18
CA ASP A 104 16.27 14.22 1.17
C ASP A 104 15.62 15.08 0.09
N ILE A 105 15.48 14.57 -1.14
CA ILE A 105 15.05 15.34 -2.30
C ILE A 105 13.85 14.67 -2.96
N ARG A 106 12.73 15.40 -3.04
CA ARG A 106 11.56 15.02 -3.83
C ARG A 106 11.93 15.01 -5.31
N LYS A 107 11.78 13.85 -5.96
CA LYS A 107 11.93 13.73 -7.42
C LYS A 107 10.64 14.21 -8.08
N GLU A 108 10.72 15.27 -8.88
CA GLU A 108 9.61 15.68 -9.75
C GLU A 108 9.54 14.73 -10.96
N PRO A 109 8.34 14.42 -11.48
CA PRO A 109 8.23 13.55 -12.63
C PRO A 109 8.75 14.27 -13.89
N GLU A 110 9.48 13.52 -14.73
CA GLU A 110 10.08 14.04 -15.96
C GLU A 110 9.03 14.36 -17.03
N LEU A 111 7.86 13.72 -16.96
CA LEU A 111 6.77 13.86 -17.91
C LEU A 111 5.42 13.92 -17.19
N PHE A 112 4.62 14.93 -17.53
CA PHE A 112 3.21 15.07 -17.13
C PHE A 112 2.36 14.96 -18.39
N ILE A 113 1.71 13.82 -18.62
CA ILE A 113 0.81 13.55 -19.75
C ILE A 113 -0.64 13.87 -19.35
#